data_AF-A0A1G7ZSJ1-F1
#
_entry.id   AF-A0A1G7ZSJ1-F1
#
_cell.length_a   1.000
_cell.length_b   1.000
_cell.length_c   1.000
_cell.angle_alpha   90.00
_cell.angle_beta   90.00
_cell.angle_gamma   90.00
#
_symmetry.space_group_name_H-M   'P 1'
#
loop_
_entity.id
_entity.type
_entity.pdbx_description
1 polymer ?
#
loop_
_entity_poly.entity_id
_entity_poly.type
_entity_poly.pdbx_seq_one_letter_code
_entity_poly.pdbx_strand_id
1 'polypeptide(L)'
;MSENHLLTPADLGLDKRHKERTIKTLEEARAEADREAIMNSIQSAHYNMSRAAEILGISRVSLYRLIEKYGINISNPLREPSMPPLVDNNGVPHARIVLT
;
A
#
# COMPACT_ATOMS: atom_id res chain seq x y z
N MET A 1 2.99 -28.05 -42.87
CA MET A 1 2.56 -29.00 -41.81
C MET A 1 2.86 -28.30 -40.50
N SER A 2 1.91 -27.57 -39.93
CA SER A 2 2.09 -26.96 -38.60
C SER A 2 1.50 -27.93 -37.59
N GLU A 3 2.38 -28.61 -36.85
CA GLU A 3 1.97 -29.43 -35.71
C GLU A 3 1.23 -28.55 -34.70
N ASN A 4 0.02 -28.98 -34.37
CA ASN A 4 -0.91 -28.25 -33.53
C ASN A 4 -0.52 -28.44 -32.06
N HIS A 5 0.54 -27.75 -31.62
CA HIS A 5 0.95 -27.71 -30.22
C HIS A 5 -0.05 -26.85 -29.45
N LEU A 6 -1.05 -27.50 -28.84
CA LEU A 6 -2.02 -26.82 -27.98
C LEU A 6 -1.29 -26.34 -26.72
N LEU A 7 -1.21 -25.03 -26.55
CA LEU A 7 -0.72 -24.44 -25.31
C LEU A 7 -1.63 -24.87 -24.16
N THR A 8 -1.02 -25.40 -23.11
CA THR A 8 -1.71 -25.71 -21.87
C THR A 8 -1.83 -24.44 -21.01
N PRO A 9 -2.77 -24.39 -20.05
CA PRO A 9 -2.84 -23.31 -19.07
C PRO A 9 -1.51 -23.08 -18.33
N ALA A 10 -0.70 -24.13 -18.16
CA ALA A 10 0.62 -24.06 -17.54
C ALA A 10 1.67 -23.30 -18.34
N ASP A 11 1.61 -23.40 -19.66
CA ASP A 11 2.50 -22.65 -20.55
C ASP A 11 2.28 -21.14 -20.45
N LEU A 12 1.08 -20.72 -19.99
CA LEU A 12 0.69 -19.32 -19.80
C LEU A 12 0.67 -18.90 -18.32
N GLY A 13 1.10 -19.77 -17.39
CA GLY A 13 1.05 -19.53 -15.95
C GLY A 13 -0.37 -19.34 -15.39
N LEU A 14 -1.39 -19.89 -16.07
CA LEU A 14 -2.80 -19.74 -15.75
C LEU A 14 -3.32 -20.78 -14.73
N ASP A 15 -2.54 -21.80 -14.35
CA ASP A 15 -2.97 -22.78 -13.32
C ASP A 15 -3.16 -22.15 -11.95
N LYS A 16 -2.59 -20.96 -11.74
CA LYS A 16 -2.76 -20.17 -10.50
C LYS A 16 -4.17 -19.58 -10.35
N ARG A 17 -5.07 -19.77 -11.33
CA ARG A 17 -6.48 -19.34 -11.22
C ARG A 17 -7.32 -20.17 -10.24
N HIS A 18 -6.70 -21.11 -9.51
CA HIS A 18 -7.26 -21.70 -8.30
C HIS A 18 -6.84 -20.95 -7.02
N LYS A 19 -6.83 -19.61 -7.03
CA LYS A 19 -7.00 -18.90 -5.77
C LYS A 19 -8.44 -19.17 -5.36
N GLU A 20 -8.66 -19.96 -4.32
CA GLU A 20 -10.00 -20.29 -3.83
C GLU A 20 -10.82 -19.01 -3.79
N ARG A 21 -11.87 -18.96 -4.61
CA ARG A 21 -12.80 -17.84 -4.64
C ARG A 21 -13.61 -17.94 -3.36
N THR A 22 -13.05 -17.40 -2.27
CA THR A 22 -13.80 -17.21 -1.04
C THR A 22 -15.00 -16.34 -1.40
N ILE A 23 -16.20 -16.87 -1.22
CA ILE A 23 -17.42 -16.13 -1.46
C ILE A 23 -17.47 -15.03 -0.41
N LYS A 24 -17.30 -13.79 -0.86
CA LYS A 24 -17.40 -12.59 -0.02
C LYS A 24 -18.82 -12.08 -0.07
N THR A 25 -19.29 -11.59 1.06
CA THR A 25 -20.49 -10.76 1.12
C THR A 25 -20.24 -9.44 0.37
N LEU A 26 -21.32 -8.76 -0.02
CA LEU A 26 -21.21 -7.42 -0.65
C LEU A 26 -20.52 -6.41 0.28
N GLU A 27 -20.70 -6.55 1.59
CA GLU A 27 -20.06 -5.70 2.59
C GLU A 27 -18.55 -5.88 2.59
N GLU A 28 -18.08 -7.12 2.63
CA GLU A 28 -16.64 -7.44 2.57
C GLU A 28 -16.00 -7.00 1.25
N ALA A 29 -16.69 -7.25 0.13
CA ALA A 29 -16.20 -6.86 -1.19
C ALA A 29 -16.06 -5.33 -1.31
N ARG A 30 -17.02 -4.56 -0.78
CA ARG A 30 -16.93 -3.09 -0.75
C ARG A 30 -15.82 -2.62 0.17
N ALA A 31 -15.72 -3.19 1.37
CA ALA A 31 -14.68 -2.82 2.33
C ALA A 31 -13.28 -3.06 1.77
N GLU A 32 -13.07 -4.12 1.00
CA GLU A 32 -11.78 -4.38 0.36
C GLU A 32 -11.50 -3.44 -0.80
N ALA A 33 -12.48 -3.19 -1.67
CA ALA A 33 -12.34 -2.21 -2.74
C ALA A 33 -12.02 -0.80 -2.20
N ASP A 34 -12.69 -0.39 -1.12
CA ASP A 34 -12.43 0.87 -0.43
C ASP A 34 -10.98 0.93 0.11
N ARG A 35 -10.54 -0.14 0.80
CA ARG A 35 -9.17 -0.23 1.32
C ARG A 35 -8.12 -0.10 0.21
N GLU A 36 -8.31 -0.82 -0.90
CA GLU A 36 -7.42 -0.77 -2.05
C GLU A 36 -7.39 0.63 -2.67
N ALA A 37 -8.55 1.25 -2.90
CA ALA A 37 -8.63 2.60 -3.46
C ALA A 37 -7.90 3.63 -2.57
N ILE A 38 -8.10 3.55 -1.25
CA ILE A 38 -7.45 4.43 -0.29
C ILE A 38 -5.93 4.24 -0.31
N MET A 39 -5.44 3.00 -0.20
CA MET A 39 -4.00 2.71 -0.20
C MET A 39 -3.33 3.14 -1.51
N ASN A 40 -3.93 2.83 -2.66
CA ASN A 40 -3.40 3.20 -3.97
C ASN A 40 -3.32 4.72 -4.13
N SER A 41 -4.32 5.46 -3.66
CA SER A 41 -4.35 6.91 -3.72
C SER A 41 -3.28 7.54 -2.82
N ILE A 42 -3.07 6.99 -1.61
CA ILE A 42 -2.01 7.43 -0.68
C ILE A 42 -0.63 7.19 -1.28
N GLN A 43 -0.39 5.99 -1.85
CA GLN A 43 0.89 5.64 -2.47
C GLN A 43 1.19 6.51 -3.70
N SER A 44 0.20 6.69 -4.58
CA SER A 44 0.31 7.54 -5.78
C SER A 44 0.55 9.01 -5.42
N ALA A 45 0.04 9.45 -4.27
CA ALA A 45 0.27 10.78 -3.74
C ALA A 45 1.57 10.92 -2.94
N HIS A 46 2.45 9.92 -2.91
CA HIS A 46 3.66 9.88 -2.08
C HIS A 46 3.38 10.26 -0.62
N TYR A 47 2.30 9.69 -0.06
CA TYR A 47 1.84 9.95 1.31
C TYR A 47 1.38 11.38 1.60
N ASN A 48 1.14 12.20 0.56
CA ASN A 48 0.47 13.49 0.71
C ASN A 48 -1.06 13.31 0.84
N MET A 49 -1.57 13.39 2.07
CA MET A 49 -3.00 13.15 2.39
C MET A 49 -3.96 14.10 1.67
N SER A 50 -3.55 15.35 1.44
CA SER A 50 -4.30 16.31 0.63
C SER A 50 -4.51 15.79 -0.77
N ARG A 51 -3.40 15.40 -1.40
CA ARG A 51 -3.41 14.96 -2.79
C ARG A 51 -4.13 13.63 -2.93
N ALA A 52 -3.98 12.72 -1.96
CA ALA A 52 -4.73 11.48 -1.91
C ALA A 52 -6.25 11.72 -1.81
N ALA A 53 -6.67 12.67 -0.97
CA ALA A 53 -8.08 13.03 -0.83
C ALA A 53 -8.66 13.65 -2.13
N GLU A 54 -7.87 14.49 -2.81
CA GLU A 54 -8.22 15.03 -4.13
C GLU A 54 -8.37 13.92 -5.18
N ILE A 55 -7.44 12.96 -5.23
CA ILE A 55 -7.51 11.81 -6.15
C ILE A 55 -8.78 10.98 -5.90
N LEU A 56 -9.13 10.79 -4.63
CA LEU A 56 -10.36 10.08 -4.23
C LEU A 56 -11.64 10.90 -4.41
N GLY A 57 -11.55 12.21 -4.68
CA GLY A 57 -12.72 13.09 -4.80
C GLY A 57 -13.45 13.34 -3.49
N ILE A 58 -12.75 13.28 -2.35
CA ILE A 58 -13.34 13.45 -1.00
C ILE A 58 -12.58 14.50 -0.18
N SER A 59 -13.17 14.89 0.96
CA SER A 59 -12.46 15.74 1.92
C SER A 59 -11.36 14.97 2.67
N ARG A 60 -10.32 15.67 3.15
CA ARG A 60 -9.30 15.09 4.03
C ARG A 60 -9.91 14.46 5.29
N VAL A 61 -10.93 15.09 5.88
CA VAL A 61 -11.61 14.57 7.08
C VAL A 61 -12.27 13.22 6.77
N SER A 62 -12.92 13.10 5.61
CA SER A 62 -13.52 11.84 5.16
C SER A 62 -12.46 10.77 4.95
N LEU A 63 -11.32 11.12 4.34
CA LEU A 63 -10.20 10.19 4.16
C LEU A 63 -9.72 9.63 5.50
N TYR A 64 -9.44 10.48 6.50
CA TYR A 64 -9.02 10.04 7.83
C TYR A 64 -10.06 9.14 8.51
N ARG A 65 -11.35 9.45 8.40
CA ARG A 65 -12.43 8.59 8.91
C ARG A 65 -12.44 7.22 8.27
N LEU A 66 -12.20 7.13 6.96
CA LEU A 66 -12.15 5.85 6.25
C LEU A 66 -10.91 5.04 6.63
N ILE A 67 -9.76 5.70 6.80
CA ILE A 67 -8.52 5.07 7.30
C ILE A 67 -8.77 4.44 8.66
N GLU A 68 -9.37 5.18 9.60
CA GLU A 68 -9.70 4.70 10.93
C GLU A 68 -10.73 3.55 10.87
N LYS A 69 -11.84 3.75 10.14
CA LYS A 69 -12.90 2.75 9.96
C LYS A 69 -12.37 1.42 9.45
N TYR A 70 -11.42 1.45 8.52
CA TYR A 70 -10.87 0.25 7.90
C TYR A 70 -9.56 -0.25 8.52
N GLY A 71 -9.04 0.42 9.55
CA GLY A 71 -7.80 0.04 10.24
C GLY A 71 -6.55 0.11 9.34
N ILE A 72 -6.50 1.08 8.41
CA ILE A 72 -5.40 1.18 7.44
C ILE A 72 -4.16 1.77 8.12
N ASN A 73 -3.06 1.03 8.12
CA ASN A 73 -1.77 1.49 8.63
C ASN A 73 -1.03 2.29 7.56
N ILE A 74 -0.82 3.57 7.83
CA ILE A 74 -0.12 4.49 6.91
C ILE A 74 1.34 4.62 7.37
N SER A 75 2.20 3.72 6.92
CA SER A 75 3.64 3.87 7.04
C SER A 75 4.22 4.32 5.70
N ASN A 76 4.94 5.46 5.71
CA ASN A 76 5.69 5.89 4.54
C ASN A 76 7.07 5.21 4.57
N PRO A 77 7.36 4.24 3.68
CA PRO A 77 8.64 3.52 3.68
C PRO A 77 9.82 4.42 3.33
N LEU A 78 9.59 5.58 2.70
CA LEU A 78 10.63 6.58 2.43
C LEU A 78 10.91 7.49 3.64
N ARG A 79 10.02 7.49 4.64
CA ARG A 79 10.33 7.95 5.99
C ARG A 79 10.78 6.76 6.82
N GLU A 80 11.89 6.15 6.45
CA GLU A 80 12.66 5.48 7.49
C GLU A 80 13.00 6.52 8.57
N PRO A 81 12.98 6.16 9.87
CA PRO A 81 13.66 6.99 10.86
C PRO A 81 15.10 7.09 10.38
N SER A 82 15.52 8.31 10.04
CA SER A 82 16.82 8.63 9.46
C SER A 82 17.95 8.15 10.38
N MET A 83 18.37 6.89 10.22
CA MET A 83 19.36 6.18 11.03
C MET A 83 19.01 6.13 12.54
N PRO A 84 19.33 5.04 13.27
CA PRO A 84 19.48 5.17 14.71
C PRO A 84 20.53 6.27 14.98
N PRO A 85 20.41 7.07 16.06
CA PRO A 85 21.50 7.96 16.44
C PRO A 85 22.79 7.13 16.46
N LEU A 86 23.89 7.64 15.88
CA LEU A 86 25.19 7.08 16.17
C LEU A 86 25.40 7.31 17.67
N VAL A 87 25.04 6.29 18.43
CA VAL A 87 25.35 6.20 19.84
C VAL A 87 26.83 5.87 19.87
N ASP A 88 27.64 6.70 20.52
CA ASP A 88 29.00 6.30 20.83
C ASP A 88 28.98 5.06 21.77
N ASN A 89 30.14 4.45 22.02
CA ASN A 89 30.25 3.28 22.89
C ASN A 89 29.75 3.51 24.34
N ASN A 90 29.33 4.73 24.71
CA ASN A 90 28.86 5.13 26.03
C ASN A 90 27.38 5.56 26.07
N GLY A 91 26.60 5.42 25.00
CA GLY A 91 25.15 5.65 25.07
C GLY A 91 24.68 7.09 24.80
N VAL A 92 25.56 8.02 24.46
CA VAL A 92 25.20 9.45 24.39
C VAL A 92 24.80 9.88 22.97
N PRO A 93 23.62 10.51 22.76
CA PRO A 93 23.19 10.98 21.44
C PRO A 93 23.88 12.29 21.06
N HIS A 94 24.63 12.31 19.95
CA HIS A 94 25.24 13.53 19.41
C HIS A 94 24.37 14.13 18.30
N ALA A 95 23.86 15.35 18.49
CA ALA A 95 23.14 16.08 17.44
C ALA A 95 24.10 16.55 16.33
N ARG A 96 23.76 16.32 15.05
CA ARG A 96 24.49 16.90 13.92
C ARG A 96 23.87 18.23 13.51
N ILE A 97 24.71 19.26 13.39
CA ILE A 97 24.39 20.50 12.69
C ILE A 97 24.19 20.13 11.21
N VAL A 98 22.97 20.32 10.69
CA VAL A 98 22.71 20.19 9.25
C VAL A 98 23.05 21.53 8.62
N LEU A 99 24.17 21.60 7.90
CA LEU A 99 24.49 22.72 7.03
C LEU A 99 23.89 22.45 5.64
N THR A 100 23.24 23.48 5.10
CA THR A 100 22.61 23.63 3.78
C THR A 100 21.15 23.22 3.70
#